data_AF-A0A4V1IJF7-F1
#
_entry.id   AF-A0A4V1IJF7-F1
#
_cell.length_a   1.000
_cell.length_b   1.000
_cell.length_c   1.000
_cell.angle_alpha   90.00
_cell.angle_beta   90.00
_cell.angle_gamma   90.00
#
_symmetry.space_group_name_H-M   'P 1'
#
loop_
_entity.id
_entity.type
_entity.pdbx_description
1 polymer ?
#
loop_
_entity_poly.entity_id
_entity_poly.type
_entity_poly.pdbx_seq_one_letter_code
_entity_poly.pdbx_strand_id
1 'polypeptide(L)'
;MGSKPRPAKQFGLQQYFKSLNYRLAVNLFRGCLPMFINTLALIIAQGSLIGLAEVFIVAVCLYAVLYISAPFPEQEATETALSTDGAYQYLLAGWLGEFQLWRIFWPFFVVLNGALYGADYWVWTGGISVSSWWNIHFILAAPVLWWAVGIWRSSPKSSSRLWIAMSRLAVFGALAEFGMRLYIYFNLPRQFFNCEELMLDYFSCF
;
A
#
# COMPACT_ATOMS: atom_id res chain seq x y z
N MET A 1 -46.10 28.39 34.11
CA MET A 1 -45.18 27.22 34.08
C MET A 1 -45.32 26.54 32.73
N GLY A 2 -44.40 26.79 31.80
CA GLY A 2 -44.42 26.17 30.46
C GLY A 2 -43.08 25.48 30.22
N SER A 3 -43.07 24.15 30.26
CA SER A 3 -41.87 23.34 30.04
C SER A 3 -41.55 23.25 28.54
N LYS A 4 -40.42 23.82 28.13
CA LYS A 4 -39.87 23.69 26.78
C LYS A 4 -39.42 22.24 26.51
N PRO A 5 -39.81 21.60 25.39
CA PRO A 5 -39.31 20.28 25.03
C PRO A 5 -37.86 20.36 24.52
N ARG A 6 -37.02 19.40 24.93
CA ARG A 6 -35.63 19.25 24.50
C ARG A 6 -35.57 18.58 23.12
N PRO A 7 -34.68 19.02 22.21
CA PRO A 7 -34.50 18.38 20.92
C PRO A 7 -33.88 16.99 21.06
N ALA A 8 -34.52 16.00 20.44
CA ALA A 8 -34.07 14.62 20.40
C ALA A 8 -32.83 14.45 19.51
N LYS A 9 -31.93 13.58 19.99
CA LYS A 9 -30.64 13.20 19.39
C LYS A 9 -30.82 12.63 17.97
N GLN A 10 -30.56 13.44 16.94
CA GLN A 10 -30.47 12.98 15.54
C GLN A 10 -29.06 12.48 15.13
N PHE A 11 -28.07 12.53 16.04
CA PHE A 11 -26.67 12.25 15.70
C PHE A 11 -26.30 10.75 15.49
N GLY A 12 -27.15 9.80 15.91
CA GLY A 12 -26.81 8.37 15.88
C GLY A 12 -27.03 7.66 14.54
N LEU A 13 -27.96 8.16 13.71
CA LEU A 13 -28.39 7.46 12.48
C LEU A 13 -27.41 7.66 11.31
N GLN A 14 -26.75 8.82 11.22
CA GLN A 14 -25.73 9.05 10.19
C GLN A 14 -24.47 8.19 10.38
N GLN A 15 -24.06 7.91 11.62
CA GLN A 15 -22.92 7.02 11.88
C GLN A 15 -23.22 5.56 11.51
N TYR A 16 -24.47 5.12 11.69
CA TYR A 16 -24.88 3.75 11.34
C TYR A 16 -24.89 3.51 9.82
N PHE A 17 -25.36 4.47 9.02
CA PHE A 17 -25.36 4.34 7.56
C PHE A 17 -23.94 4.34 6.95
N LYS A 18 -22.99 5.10 7.52
CA LYS A 18 -21.58 5.05 7.11
C LYS A 18 -20.93 3.69 7.42
N SER A 19 -21.23 3.09 8.58
CA SER A 19 -20.74 1.77 8.99
C SER A 19 -21.24 0.64 8.09
N LEU A 20 -22.52 0.71 7.67
CA LEU A 20 -23.14 -0.35 6.86
C LEU A 20 -22.62 -0.36 5.42
N ASN A 21 -22.42 0.81 4.82
CA ASN A 21 -21.83 0.92 3.47
C ASN A 21 -20.36 0.44 3.43
N TYR A 22 -19.61 0.65 4.51
CA TYR A 22 -18.23 0.17 4.61
C TYR A 22 -18.15 -1.37 4.58
N ARG A 23 -19.04 -2.06 5.32
CA ARG A 23 -19.08 -3.54 5.33
C ARG A 23 -19.53 -4.14 4.00
N LEU A 24 -20.34 -3.44 3.21
CA LEU A 24 -20.76 -3.91 1.89
C LEU A 24 -19.65 -3.72 0.83
N ALA A 25 -18.94 -2.60 0.87
CA ALA A 25 -17.83 -2.32 -0.03
C ALA A 25 -16.63 -3.27 0.18
N VAL A 26 -16.34 -3.64 1.43
CA VAL A 26 -15.23 -4.55 1.80
C VAL A 26 -15.49 -5.99 1.32
N ASN A 27 -16.75 -6.43 1.22
CA ASN A 27 -17.06 -7.81 0.83
C ASN A 27 -17.09 -8.04 -0.69
N LEU A 28 -17.20 -7.00 -1.51
CA LEU A 28 -17.34 -7.14 -2.97
C LEU A 28 -15.98 -7.24 -3.72
N PHE A 29 -14.85 -6.95 -3.07
CA PHE A 29 -13.55 -6.71 -3.72
C PHE A 29 -12.42 -7.66 -3.27
N ARG A 30 -12.75 -8.89 -2.89
CA ARG A 30 -11.85 -9.81 -2.17
C ARG A 30 -10.83 -10.58 -3.03
N GLY A 31 -10.77 -10.35 -4.35
CA GLY A 31 -9.91 -11.10 -5.27
C GLY A 31 -8.76 -10.24 -5.83
N CYS A 32 -7.52 -10.61 -5.51
CA CYS A 32 -6.25 -10.15 -6.11
C CYS A 32 -5.56 -8.86 -5.62
N LEU A 33 -6.22 -7.90 -4.95
CA LEU A 33 -5.51 -6.76 -4.34
C LEU A 33 -6.20 -6.30 -3.03
N PRO A 34 -6.13 -7.07 -1.94
CA PRO A 34 -6.87 -6.77 -0.71
C PRO A 34 -6.45 -5.45 -0.04
N MET A 35 -5.28 -4.91 -0.36
CA MET A 35 -4.61 -3.94 0.51
C MET A 35 -4.74 -2.48 0.08
N PHE A 36 -4.57 -2.20 -1.22
CA PHE A 36 -4.87 -0.88 -1.76
C PHE A 36 -6.34 -0.50 -1.53
N ILE A 37 -7.24 -1.48 -1.60
CA ILE A 37 -8.69 -1.27 -1.51
C ILE A 37 -9.11 -0.84 -0.11
N ASN A 38 -8.58 -1.45 0.95
CA ASN A 38 -9.00 -1.09 2.31
C ASN A 38 -8.50 0.30 2.71
N THR A 39 -7.24 0.61 2.42
CA THR A 39 -6.62 1.90 2.74
C THR A 39 -7.24 3.03 1.93
N LEU A 40 -7.42 2.82 0.63
CA LEU A 40 -8.06 3.77 -0.28
C LEU A 40 -9.54 3.96 0.05
N ALA A 41 -10.28 2.88 0.34
CA ALA A 41 -11.68 2.96 0.73
C ALA A 41 -11.86 3.74 2.04
N LEU A 42 -10.94 3.60 3.00
CA LEU A 42 -10.97 4.35 4.25
C LEU A 42 -10.77 5.85 4.01
N ILE A 43 -9.81 6.22 3.16
CA ILE A 43 -9.55 7.62 2.79
C ILE A 43 -10.70 8.20 1.97
N ILE A 44 -11.28 7.46 1.03
CA ILE A 44 -12.45 7.91 0.25
C ILE A 44 -13.70 8.06 1.13
N ALA A 45 -13.90 7.18 2.11
CA ALA A 45 -15.05 7.23 3.01
C ALA A 45 -15.02 8.44 3.96
N GLN A 46 -13.85 9.02 4.20
CA GLN A 46 -13.63 10.02 5.24
C GLN A 46 -13.12 11.37 4.71
N GLY A 47 -12.40 11.36 3.59
CA GLY A 47 -11.86 12.54 2.95
C GLY A 47 -12.80 13.07 1.87
N SER A 48 -13.03 14.39 1.89
CA SER A 48 -13.49 15.14 0.71
C SER A 48 -12.35 15.49 -0.25
N LEU A 49 -11.16 14.92 -0.04
CA LEU A 49 -9.91 15.39 -0.63
C LEU A 49 -9.71 14.93 -2.07
N ILE A 50 -10.02 13.66 -2.39
CA ILE A 50 -9.87 13.09 -3.72
C ILE A 50 -10.93 12.00 -3.95
N GLY A 51 -11.69 12.10 -5.04
CA GLY A 51 -12.66 11.09 -5.47
C GLY A 51 -12.02 9.89 -6.18
N LEU A 52 -12.72 8.75 -6.21
CA LEU A 52 -12.24 7.53 -6.88
C LEU A 52 -11.90 7.75 -8.37
N ALA A 53 -12.69 8.59 -9.05
CA ALA A 53 -12.44 8.96 -10.44
C ALA A 53 -11.13 9.75 -10.63
N GLU A 54 -10.80 10.64 -9.69
CA GLU A 54 -9.58 11.46 -9.75
C GLU A 54 -8.34 10.59 -9.53
N VAL A 55 -8.37 9.67 -8.56
CA VAL A 55 -7.29 8.68 -8.36
C VAL A 55 -7.09 7.83 -9.61
N PHE A 56 -8.20 7.40 -10.23
CA PHE A 56 -8.14 6.60 -11.46
C PHE A 56 -7.53 7.39 -12.62
N ILE A 57 -7.94 8.65 -12.81
CA ILE A 57 -7.37 9.53 -13.85
C ILE A 57 -5.86 9.72 -13.61
N VAL A 58 -5.45 9.99 -12.37
CA VAL A 58 -4.04 10.14 -12.00
C VAL A 58 -3.26 8.84 -12.29
N ALA A 59 -3.82 7.67 -11.95
CA ALA A 59 -3.20 6.38 -12.22
C ALA A 59 -3.04 6.11 -13.72
N VAL A 60 -4.05 6.43 -14.54
CA VAL A 60 -3.98 6.28 -16.01
C VAL A 60 -2.96 7.25 -16.61
N CYS A 61 -2.96 8.52 -16.19
CA CYS A 61 -1.96 9.49 -16.65
C CYS A 61 -0.55 9.07 -16.28
N LEU A 62 -0.34 8.61 -15.04
CA LEU A 62 0.95 8.12 -14.58
C LEU A 62 1.38 6.89 -15.37
N TYR A 63 0.47 5.95 -15.62
CA TYR A 63 0.73 4.78 -16.46
C TYR A 63 1.13 5.17 -17.87
N ALA A 64 0.45 6.14 -18.49
CA ALA A 64 0.79 6.62 -19.84
C ALA A 64 2.21 7.21 -19.88
N VAL A 65 2.58 8.03 -18.88
CA VAL A 65 3.94 8.59 -18.77
C VAL A 65 4.98 7.48 -18.56
N LEU A 66 4.69 6.49 -17.72
CA LEU A 66 5.58 5.35 -17.49
C LEU A 66 5.71 4.44 -18.70
N TYR A 67 4.65 4.30 -19.50
CA TYR A 67 4.67 3.54 -20.74
C TYR A 67 5.53 4.23 -21.82
N ILE A 68 5.37 5.55 -21.98
CA ILE A 68 6.17 6.34 -22.93
C ILE A 68 7.66 6.33 -22.53
N SER A 69 7.95 6.44 -21.23
CA SER A 69 9.32 6.39 -20.68
C SER A 69 9.91 4.98 -20.51
N ALA A 70 9.15 3.92 -20.83
CA ALA A 70 9.65 2.56 -20.76
C ALA A 70 10.66 2.32 -21.90
N PRO A 71 11.86 1.78 -21.60
CA PRO A 71 12.82 1.42 -22.64
C PRO A 71 12.23 0.36 -23.58
N PHE A 72 12.78 0.28 -24.79
CA PHE A 72 12.43 -0.81 -25.70
C PHE A 72 13.01 -2.13 -25.16
N PRO A 73 12.26 -3.24 -25.26
CA PRO A 73 12.70 -4.52 -24.75
C PRO A 73 13.87 -5.04 -25.61
N GLU A 74 14.96 -5.42 -24.96
CA GLU A 74 16.08 -6.08 -25.64
C GLU A 74 15.73 -7.56 -25.83
N GLN A 75 15.50 -7.98 -27.09
CA GLN A 75 15.15 -9.37 -27.41
C GLN A 75 16.28 -10.38 -27.16
N GLU A 76 17.53 -9.90 -27.06
CA GLU A 76 18.73 -10.72 -26.85
C GLU A 76 19.35 -10.54 -25.46
N ALA A 77 18.57 -10.10 -24.46
CA ALA A 77 19.02 -9.99 -23.08
C ALA A 77 19.34 -11.39 -22.52
N THR A 78 20.57 -11.84 -22.82
CA THR A 78 21.13 -13.09 -22.33
C THR A 78 21.25 -12.92 -20.82
N GLU A 79 20.53 -13.75 -20.05
CA GLU A 79 20.68 -13.76 -18.59
C GLU A 79 22.16 -13.97 -18.29
N THR A 80 22.82 -12.99 -17.68
CA THR A 80 24.20 -13.16 -17.24
C THR A 80 24.20 -14.29 -16.23
N ALA A 81 25.04 -15.30 -16.50
CA ALA A 81 25.18 -16.51 -15.72
C ALA A 81 25.88 -16.25 -14.37
N LEU A 82 25.45 -15.22 -13.64
CA LEU A 82 25.84 -15.09 -12.25
C LEU A 82 25.21 -16.27 -11.50
N SER A 83 26.07 -17.15 -10.98
CA SER A 83 25.65 -18.29 -10.15
C SER A 83 24.70 -17.80 -9.08
N THR A 84 23.47 -18.31 -9.07
CA THR A 84 22.42 -17.88 -8.15
C THR A 84 22.37 -18.77 -6.91
N ASP A 85 23.53 -19.31 -6.52
CA ASP A 85 23.62 -20.38 -5.52
C ASP A 85 23.46 -19.83 -4.08
N GLY A 86 23.45 -18.51 -3.90
CA GLY A 86 23.24 -17.86 -2.59
C GLY A 86 22.24 -16.70 -2.60
N ALA A 87 21.53 -16.51 -1.47
CA ALA A 87 20.56 -15.42 -1.29
C ALA A 87 21.19 -14.03 -1.46
N TYR A 88 22.42 -13.84 -0.99
CA TYR A 88 23.16 -12.58 -1.19
C TYR A 88 23.45 -12.31 -2.67
N GLN A 89 23.89 -13.33 -3.41
CA GLN A 89 24.16 -13.22 -4.85
C GLN A 89 22.87 -12.95 -5.63
N TYR A 90 21.76 -13.57 -5.24
CA TYR A 90 20.43 -13.29 -5.80
C TYR A 90 20.04 -11.81 -5.59
N LEU A 91 20.17 -11.30 -4.36
CA LEU A 91 19.87 -9.90 -4.10
C LEU A 91 20.80 -9.00 -4.92
N LEU A 92 22.12 -9.21 -4.85
CA LEU A 92 23.07 -8.38 -5.59
C LEU A 92 22.80 -8.38 -7.10
N ALA A 93 22.57 -9.53 -7.71
CA ALA A 93 22.23 -9.65 -9.13
C ALA A 93 20.89 -8.95 -9.45
N GLY A 94 19.90 -9.04 -8.55
CA GLY A 94 18.65 -8.31 -8.67
C GLY A 94 18.83 -6.78 -8.62
N TRP A 95 19.68 -6.31 -7.71
CA TRP A 95 20.02 -4.89 -7.57
C TRP A 95 20.79 -4.35 -8.78
N LEU A 96 21.69 -5.14 -9.36
CA LEU A 96 22.44 -4.79 -10.57
C LEU A 96 21.55 -4.80 -11.83
N GLY A 97 20.34 -5.35 -11.74
CA GLY A 97 19.44 -5.50 -12.88
C GLY A 97 19.89 -6.61 -13.83
N GLU A 98 20.49 -7.66 -13.29
CA GLU A 98 20.98 -8.78 -14.09
C GLU A 98 19.86 -9.73 -14.53
N PHE A 99 18.79 -9.83 -13.73
CA PHE A 99 17.67 -10.71 -14.00
C PHE A 99 16.58 -10.11 -14.90
N GLN A 100 15.77 -11.02 -15.44
CA GLN A 100 14.49 -10.65 -16.02
C GLN A 100 13.59 -10.00 -14.97
N LEU A 101 12.87 -8.97 -15.41
CA LEU A 101 12.00 -8.13 -14.58
C LEU A 101 11.02 -8.95 -13.71
N TRP A 102 10.43 -10.01 -14.25
CA TRP A 102 9.44 -10.82 -13.53
C TRP A 102 10.03 -11.54 -12.30
N ARG A 103 11.31 -11.93 -12.35
CA ARG A 103 11.97 -12.64 -11.23
C ARG A 103 12.16 -11.75 -10.01
N ILE A 104 12.46 -10.47 -10.22
CA ILE A 104 12.59 -9.50 -9.13
C ILE A 104 11.21 -8.99 -8.69
N PHE A 105 10.28 -8.85 -9.63
CA PHE A 105 8.95 -8.31 -9.37
C PHE A 105 8.15 -9.16 -8.37
N TRP A 106 7.90 -10.43 -8.71
CA TRP A 106 6.98 -11.29 -7.98
C TRP A 106 7.33 -11.56 -6.51
N PRO A 107 8.55 -12.00 -6.15
CA PRO A 107 8.86 -12.36 -4.77
C PRO A 107 8.75 -11.14 -3.85
N PHE A 108 9.27 -9.99 -4.27
CA PHE A 108 9.14 -8.75 -3.51
C PHE A 108 7.70 -8.28 -3.42
N PHE A 109 6.95 -8.35 -4.52
CA PHE A 109 5.53 -7.97 -4.51
C PHE A 109 4.73 -8.82 -3.52
N VAL A 110 4.91 -10.14 -3.53
CA VAL A 110 4.20 -11.05 -2.62
C VAL A 110 4.62 -10.82 -1.16
N VAL A 111 5.92 -10.73 -0.89
CA VAL A 111 6.44 -10.50 0.47
C VAL A 111 5.97 -9.15 1.02
N LEU A 112 6.03 -8.09 0.21
CA LEU A 112 5.61 -6.76 0.63
C LEU A 112 4.11 -6.73 0.95
N ASN A 113 3.26 -7.22 0.04
CA ASN A 113 1.81 -7.26 0.27
C ASN A 113 1.45 -8.16 1.46
N GLY A 114 2.13 -9.29 1.62
CA GLY A 114 1.94 -10.19 2.76
C GLY A 114 2.35 -9.56 4.09
N ALA A 115 3.50 -8.90 4.14
CA ALA A 115 4.00 -8.24 5.34
C ALA A 115 3.12 -7.06 5.76
N LEU A 116 2.71 -6.24 4.79
CA LEU A 116 1.81 -5.12 5.05
C LEU A 116 0.43 -5.64 5.51
N TYR A 117 -0.15 -6.64 4.83
CA TYR A 117 -1.44 -7.23 5.24
C TYR A 117 -1.35 -7.85 6.65
N GLY A 118 -0.26 -8.54 6.94
CA GLY A 118 0.05 -9.06 8.25
C GLY A 118 0.09 -7.95 9.29
N ALA A 119 0.81 -6.86 9.05
CA ALA A 119 0.88 -5.74 9.98
C ALA A 119 -0.50 -5.16 10.33
N ASP A 120 -1.38 -4.99 9.33
CA ASP A 120 -2.73 -4.49 9.56
C ASP A 120 -3.60 -5.49 10.33
N TYR A 121 -3.51 -6.77 9.99
CA TYR A 121 -4.24 -7.83 10.69
C TYR A 121 -3.84 -7.92 12.18
N TRP A 122 -2.54 -7.81 12.47
CA TRP A 122 -2.02 -7.86 13.83
C TRP A 122 -2.44 -6.65 14.65
N VAL A 123 -2.51 -5.45 14.06
CA VAL A 123 -3.09 -4.27 14.73
C VAL A 123 -4.57 -4.50 15.03
N TRP A 124 -5.36 -4.97 14.06
CA TRP A 124 -6.80 -5.15 14.29
C TRP A 124 -7.14 -6.21 15.31
N THR A 125 -6.25 -7.19 15.50
CA THR A 125 -6.39 -8.23 16.52
C THR A 125 -5.78 -7.83 17.87
N GLY A 126 -5.21 -6.63 17.99
CA GLY A 126 -4.53 -6.14 19.19
C GLY A 126 -3.22 -6.87 19.51
N GLY A 127 -2.62 -7.52 18.51
CA GLY A 127 -1.36 -8.27 18.66
C GLY A 127 -0.11 -7.39 18.66
N ILE A 128 -0.18 -6.15 18.16
CA ILE A 128 0.92 -5.18 18.16
C ILE A 128 0.43 -3.76 18.49
N SER A 129 1.30 -2.97 19.11
CA SER A 129 1.03 -1.55 19.40
C SER A 129 1.07 -0.68 18.14
N VAL A 130 0.52 0.54 18.25
CA VAL A 130 0.54 1.56 17.19
C VAL A 130 1.98 1.92 16.82
N SER A 131 2.82 2.09 17.83
CA SER A 131 4.25 2.33 17.69
C SER A 131 4.97 1.20 16.93
N SER A 132 4.63 -0.06 17.23
CA SER A 132 5.20 -1.23 16.55
C SER A 132 4.73 -1.34 15.10
N TRP A 133 3.45 -1.05 14.83
CA TRP A 133 2.91 -1.02 13.47
C TRP A 133 3.67 -0.01 12.61
N TRP A 134 3.93 1.20 13.12
CA TRP A 134 4.71 2.21 12.41
C TRP A 134 6.15 1.74 12.13
N ASN A 135 6.81 1.13 13.11
CA ASN A 135 8.16 0.60 12.95
C ASN A 135 8.26 -0.46 11.85
N ILE A 136 7.26 -1.35 11.74
CA ILE A 136 7.21 -2.36 10.66
C ILE A 136 7.17 -1.67 9.29
N HIS A 137 6.33 -0.64 9.13
CA HIS A 137 6.24 0.11 7.87
C HIS A 137 7.54 0.85 7.54
N PHE A 138 8.19 1.43 8.54
CA PHE A 138 9.48 2.09 8.36
C PHE A 138 10.57 1.12 7.91
N ILE A 139 10.65 -0.08 8.52
CA ILE A 139 11.59 -1.12 8.12
C ILE A 139 11.32 -1.61 6.70
N LEU A 140 10.04 -1.77 6.31
CA LEU A 140 9.63 -2.19 4.97
C LEU A 140 9.90 -1.15 3.88
N ALA A 141 10.09 0.13 4.23
CA ALA A 141 10.40 1.17 3.26
C ALA A 141 11.76 0.95 2.57
N ALA A 142 12.77 0.46 3.28
CA ALA A 142 14.10 0.20 2.70
C ALA A 142 14.08 -0.91 1.62
N PRO A 143 13.48 -2.09 1.85
CA PRO A 143 13.23 -3.09 0.80
C PRO A 143 12.42 -2.56 -0.39
N VAL A 144 11.49 -1.64 -0.18
CA VAL A 144 10.68 -1.04 -1.26
C VAL A 144 11.53 -0.13 -2.14
N LEU A 145 12.38 0.71 -1.54
CA LEU A 145 13.35 1.51 -2.29
C LEU A 145 14.34 0.60 -3.04
N TRP A 146 14.74 -0.49 -2.38
CA TRP A 146 15.61 -1.47 -2.99
C TRP A 146 14.97 -2.08 -4.25
N TRP A 147 13.72 -2.51 -4.12
CA TRP A 147 12.90 -3.10 -5.16
C TRP A 147 12.62 -2.13 -6.31
N ALA A 148 12.37 -0.86 -6.00
CA ALA A 148 12.19 0.21 -6.97
C ALA A 148 13.41 0.33 -7.90
N VAL A 149 14.62 0.43 -7.34
CA VAL A 149 15.85 0.51 -8.14
C VAL A 149 16.05 -0.76 -8.97
N GLY A 150 15.79 -1.95 -8.39
CA GLY A 150 15.87 -3.23 -9.09
C GLY A 150 14.94 -3.29 -10.30
N ILE A 151 13.69 -2.82 -10.18
CA ILE A 151 12.73 -2.74 -11.29
C ILE A 151 13.20 -1.78 -12.37
N TRP A 152 13.72 -0.60 -12.00
CA TRP A 152 14.20 0.37 -12.99
C TRP A 152 15.37 -0.16 -13.79
N ARG A 153 16.34 -0.80 -13.12
CA ARG A 153 17.52 -1.38 -13.78
C ARG A 153 17.18 -2.62 -14.61
N SER A 154 16.21 -3.42 -14.18
CA SER A 154 15.76 -4.63 -14.89
C SER A 154 14.73 -4.36 -15.98
N SER A 155 14.29 -3.11 -16.14
CA SER A 155 13.27 -2.71 -17.11
C SER A 155 13.63 -3.12 -18.56
N PRO A 156 14.87 -2.92 -19.06
CA PRO A 156 15.21 -3.29 -20.45
C PRO A 156 15.13 -4.81 -20.72
N LYS A 157 15.30 -5.64 -19.67
CA LYS A 157 15.36 -7.11 -19.74
C LYS A 157 13.98 -7.78 -19.62
N SER A 158 12.95 -7.10 -20.12
CA SER A 158 11.57 -7.60 -20.15
C SER A 158 11.18 -7.89 -21.60
N SER A 159 10.29 -8.85 -21.82
CA SER A 159 9.77 -9.15 -23.16
C SER A 159 8.72 -8.13 -23.66
N SER A 160 8.15 -7.34 -22.76
CA SER A 160 7.02 -6.44 -23.08
C SER A 160 7.15 -5.08 -22.39
N ARG A 161 6.91 -4.00 -23.15
CA ARG A 161 6.83 -2.62 -22.64
C ARG A 161 5.65 -2.41 -21.69
N LEU A 162 4.55 -3.11 -21.93
CA LEU A 162 3.38 -3.07 -21.04
C LEU A 162 3.76 -3.60 -19.65
N TRP A 163 4.53 -4.70 -19.61
CA TRP A 163 4.97 -5.27 -18.33
C TRP A 163 5.92 -4.35 -17.57
N ILE A 164 6.82 -3.66 -18.28
CA ILE A 164 7.69 -2.63 -17.68
C ILE A 164 6.86 -1.52 -17.05
N ALA A 165 5.93 -0.94 -17.81
CA ALA A 165 5.08 0.14 -17.33
C ALA A 165 4.24 -0.28 -16.11
N MET A 166 3.63 -1.47 -16.15
CA MET A 166 2.86 -2.02 -15.03
C MET A 166 3.72 -2.24 -13.79
N SER A 167 4.94 -2.78 -13.93
CA SER A 167 5.84 -3.00 -12.79
C SER A 167 6.27 -1.68 -12.13
N ARG A 168 6.58 -0.64 -12.92
CA ARG A 168 6.92 0.70 -12.41
C ARG A 168 5.71 1.34 -11.74
N LEU A 169 4.52 1.19 -12.34
CA LEU A 169 3.28 1.68 -11.73
C LEU A 169 3.03 1.02 -10.38
N ALA A 170 3.30 -0.28 -10.24
CA ALA A 170 3.16 -0.99 -8.97
C ALA A 170 4.11 -0.45 -7.89
N VAL A 171 5.34 -0.04 -8.24
CA VAL A 171 6.25 0.63 -7.30
C VAL A 171 5.68 1.96 -6.84
N PHE A 172 5.16 2.78 -7.75
CA PHE A 172 4.49 4.02 -7.39
C PHE A 172 3.24 3.76 -6.52
N GLY A 173 2.49 2.72 -6.82
CA GLY A 173 1.37 2.26 -5.99
C GLY A 173 1.80 1.91 -4.58
N ALA A 174 2.90 1.15 -4.43
CA ALA A 174 3.46 0.83 -3.11
C ALA A 174 3.90 2.09 -2.36
N LEU A 175 4.60 3.03 -3.01
CA LEU A 175 5.00 4.30 -2.39
C LEU A 175 3.79 5.16 -1.98
N ALA A 176 2.78 5.24 -2.85
CA ALA A 176 1.53 5.93 -2.54
C ALA A 176 0.82 5.29 -1.33
N GLU A 177 0.87 3.96 -1.21
CA GLU A 177 0.33 3.25 -0.06
C GLU A 177 1.05 3.60 1.25
N PHE A 178 2.39 3.66 1.26
CA PHE A 178 3.13 4.17 2.42
C PHE A 178 2.76 5.62 2.77
N GLY A 179 2.60 6.47 1.75
CA GLY A 179 2.15 7.86 1.95
C GLY A 179 0.75 7.96 2.55
N MET A 180 -0.19 7.13 2.08
CA MET A 180 -1.55 7.03 2.62
C MET A 180 -1.54 6.54 4.07
N ARG A 181 -0.71 5.56 4.40
CA ARG A 181 -0.57 5.04 5.77
C ARG A 181 0.04 6.07 6.72
N LEU A 182 1.04 6.83 6.26
CA LEU A 182 1.59 7.96 7.00
C LEU A 182 0.52 9.03 7.23
N TYR A 183 -0.32 9.31 6.24
CA TYR A 183 -1.43 10.25 6.38
C TYR A 183 -2.45 9.79 7.44
N ILE A 184 -2.81 8.50 7.45
CA ILE A 184 -3.71 7.91 8.45
C ILE A 184 -3.10 8.02 9.84
N TYR A 185 -1.80 7.74 9.98
CA TYR A 185 -1.09 7.83 11.26
C TYR A 185 -1.19 9.24 11.87
N PHE A 186 -0.97 10.29 11.08
CA PHE A 186 -1.03 11.67 11.57
C PHE A 186 -2.45 12.20 11.76
N ASN A 187 -3.37 11.91 10.85
CA ASN A 187 -4.68 12.59 10.81
C ASN A 187 -5.84 11.75 11.35
N LEU A 188 -5.73 10.43 11.35
CA LEU A 188 -6.83 9.49 11.65
C LEU A 188 -6.47 8.39 12.67
N PRO A 189 -5.65 8.64 13.72
CA PRO A 189 -5.23 7.57 14.63
C PRO A 189 -6.42 6.94 15.38
N ARG A 190 -7.43 7.72 15.75
CA ARG A 190 -8.57 7.24 16.56
C ARG A 190 -9.53 6.29 15.85
N GLN A 191 -9.46 6.19 14.53
CA GLN A 191 -10.38 5.36 13.75
C GLN A 191 -9.77 4.01 13.37
N PHE A 192 -8.44 3.93 13.37
CA PHE A 192 -7.71 2.71 13.03
C PHE A 192 -7.27 1.94 14.27
N PHE A 193 -7.04 2.63 15.40
CA PHE A 193 -6.57 2.04 16.65
C PHE A 193 -7.64 2.10 17.74
N ASN A 194 -7.71 1.05 18.55
CA ASN A 194 -8.58 1.04 19.73
C ASN A 194 -8.11 2.11 20.73
N CYS A 195 -9.05 2.83 21.36
CA CYS A 195 -8.74 3.90 22.31
C CYS A 195 -7.87 3.43 23.49
N GLU A 196 -8.00 2.16 23.88
CA GLU A 196 -7.26 1.55 24.98
C GLU A 196 -5.76 1.41 24.64
N GLU A 197 -5.44 0.94 23.44
CA GLU A 197 -4.07 0.83 22.95
C GLU A 197 -3.43 2.20 22.73
N LEU A 198 -4.21 3.17 22.24
CA LEU A 198 -3.71 4.54 22.05
C LEU A 198 -3.35 5.19 23.39
N MET A 199 -4.16 4.97 24.43
CA MET A 199 -3.89 5.47 25.78
C MET A 199 -2.64 4.80 26.37
N LEU A 200 -2.45 3.50 26.16
CA LEU A 200 -1.30 2.75 26.69
C LEU A 200 0.03 3.24 26.11
N ASP A 201 0.09 3.50 24.79
CA ASP A 201 1.28 4.10 24.15
C ASP A 201 1.54 5.53 24.67
N TYR A 202 0.50 6.35 24.86
CA TYR A 202 0.68 7.72 25.38
C TYR A 202 1.11 7.77 26.85
N PHE A 203 0.63 6.85 27.69
CA PHE A 203 1.02 6.76 29.10
C PHE A 203 2.41 6.15 29.29
N SER A 204 2.94 5.41 28.32
CA SER A 204 4.32 4.90 28.37
C SER A 204 5.39 5.98 28.19
N CYS A 205 4.99 7.19 27.78
CA CYS A 205 5.87 8.37 27.60
C CYS A 205 5.82 9.37 28.78
N PHE A 206 5.20 9.02 29.91
CA PHE A 206 5.14 9.81 31.15
C PHE A 206 5.55 8.96 32.36
#